data_AF-A0A2D9CKI0-F1
#
_entry.id   AF-A0A2D9CKI0-F1
#
_cell.length_a   1.000
_cell.length_b   1.000
_cell.length_c   1.000
_cell.angle_alpha   90.00
_cell.angle_beta   90.00
_cell.angle_gamma   90.00
#
_symmetry.space_group_name_H-M   'P 1'
#
loop_
_entity.id
_entity.type
_entity.pdbx_description
1 polymer ?
#
loop_
_entity_poly.entity_id
_entity_poly.type
_entity_poly.pdbx_seq_one_letter_code
_entity_poly.pdbx_strand_id
1 'polypeptide(L)' 'MSVNPFERKDRRGGGYAKRKFTLEEAQAIREEYKEGGISQNQLARKYNVSQPIINMLIKQKTYIK' A
#
# COMPACT_ATOMS: atom_id res chain seq x y z
N MET A 1 -17.73 6.74 3.86
CA MET A 1 -17.42 6.57 2.42
C MET A 1 -15.95 6.19 2.29
N SER A 2 -15.65 4.92 2.07
CA SER A 2 -14.29 4.43 1.82
C SER A 2 -13.89 4.81 0.40
N VAL A 3 -13.11 5.89 0.26
CA VAL A 3 -12.59 6.36 -1.03
C VAL A 3 -11.65 5.29 -1.58
N ASN A 4 -11.98 4.72 -2.73
CA ASN A 4 -11.18 3.70 -3.39
C ASN A 4 -9.80 4.30 -3.78
N PRO A 5 -8.68 3.82 -3.21
CA PRO A 5 -7.36 4.45 -3.41
C PRO A 5 -6.94 4.53 -4.89
N PHE A 6 -7.48 3.62 -5.71
CA PHE A 6 -7.23 3.51 -7.15
C PHE A 6 -7.94 4.59 -8.00
N GLU A 7 -8.96 5.27 -7.46
CA GLU A 7 -9.73 6.28 -8.20
C GLU A 7 -9.21 7.72 -8.00
N ARG A 8 -8.13 7.91 -7.24
CA ARG A 8 -7.54 9.25 -7.00
C ARG A 8 -6.75 9.77 -8.22
N LYS A 9 -7.41 10.07 -9.34
CA LYS A 9 -6.79 10.65 -10.56
C LYS A 9 -6.06 11.97 -10.22
N ASP A 10 -4.76 12.07 -10.54
CA ASP A 10 -4.05 13.34 -10.48
C ASP A 10 -4.42 14.19 -11.70
N ARG A 11 -4.82 15.45 -11.48
CA ARG A 11 -5.29 16.36 -12.54
C ARG A 11 -4.21 17.35 -13.01
N ARG A 12 -2.94 17.20 -12.61
CA ARG A 12 -1.88 18.22 -12.85
C ARG A 12 -0.73 17.76 -13.76
N GLY A 13 -0.98 16.83 -14.68
CA GLY A 13 -0.27 16.80 -15.97
C GLY A 13 1.27 16.63 -15.98
N GLY A 14 1.86 15.77 -15.14
CA GLY A 14 3.28 15.41 -15.28
C GLY A 14 3.75 14.30 -14.36
N GLY A 15 4.03 13.11 -14.91
CA GLY A 15 4.88 12.08 -14.30
C GLY A 15 4.26 11.19 -13.20
N TYR A 16 4.72 9.93 -13.15
CA TYR A 16 4.45 8.94 -12.08
C TYR A 16 5.04 9.45 -10.74
N ALA A 17 4.47 9.26 -9.54
CA ALA A 17 3.32 8.47 -9.13
C ALA A 17 2.77 9.04 -7.79
N LYS A 18 1.45 9.18 -7.66
CA LYS A 18 0.84 9.28 -6.33
C LYS A 18 1.24 8.05 -5.53
N ARG A 19 1.82 8.28 -4.35
CA ARG A 19 2.01 7.25 -3.32
C ARG A 19 0.71 6.44 -3.19
N LYS A 20 0.78 5.13 -3.41
CA LYS A 20 -0.39 4.23 -3.41
C LYS A 20 -1.04 4.12 -2.04
N PHE A 21 -0.27 4.38 -0.98
CA PHE A 21 -0.71 4.32 0.40
C PHE A 21 -0.37 5.63 1.11
N THR A 22 -1.16 5.98 2.13
CA THR A 22 -0.73 6.93 3.17
C THR A 22 0.21 6.24 4.16
N LEU A 23 0.85 7.01 5.04
CA LEU A 23 1.67 6.43 6.12
C LEU A 23 0.82 5.55 7.06
N GLU A 24 -0.42 5.96 7.33
CA GLU A 24 -1.36 5.23 8.18
C GLU A 24 -1.80 3.92 7.52
N GLU A 25 -2.15 3.96 6.23
CA GLU A 25 -2.49 2.75 5.45
C GLU A 25 -1.29 1.80 5.40
N ALA A 26 -0.07 2.32 5.21
CA ALA A 26 1.15 1.53 5.26
C ALA A 26 1.39 0.87 6.63
N GLN A 27 1.03 1.54 7.72
CA GLN A 27 1.11 0.98 9.08
C GLN A 27 0.08 -0.12 9.29
N ALA A 28 -1.18 0.11 8.89
CA ALA A 28 -2.23 -0.90 8.96
C ALA A 28 -1.85 -2.19 8.19
N ILE A 29 -1.25 -2.05 7.00
CA ILE A 29 -0.76 -3.20 6.20
C ILE A 29 0.34 -3.97 6.96
N ARG A 30 1.23 -3.27 7.67
CA ARG A 30 2.30 -3.90 8.47
C ARG A 30 1.74 -4.63 9.69
N GLU A 31 0.75 -4.04 10.35
CA GLU A 31 0.07 -4.63 11.50
C GLU A 31 -0.70 -5.88 11.10
N GLU A 32 -1.46 -5.83 10.01
CA GLU A 32 -2.19 -6.98 9.46
C GLU A 32 -1.24 -8.14 9.10
N TYR A 33 -0.09 -7.85 8.51
CA TYR A 33 0.91 -8.87 8.23
C TYR A 33 1.54 -9.45 9.52
N LYS A 34 1.67 -8.63 10.56
CA LYS A 34 2.25 -9.01 11.86
C LYS A 34 1.29 -9.87 12.70
N GLU A 35 -0.02 -9.67 12.57
CA GLU A 35 -1.04 -10.54 13.18
C GLU A 35 -0.94 -11.99 12.67
N GLY A 36 -0.34 -12.20 11.50
CA GLY A 36 -0.09 -13.51 10.92
C GLY A 36 -1.30 -14.06 10.15
N GLY A 37 -1.18 -15.29 9.64
CA GLY A 37 -2.28 -15.95 8.90
C GLY A 37 -2.50 -15.45 7.47
N ILE A 38 -1.80 -14.41 7.01
CA ILE A 38 -1.86 -13.91 5.63
C ILE A 38 -0.47 -13.81 4.99
N SER A 39 -0.32 -14.34 3.78
CA SER A 39 0.90 -14.20 2.98
C SER A 39 0.98 -12.84 2.30
N GLN A 40 2.20 -12.40 1.95
CA GLN A 40 2.40 -11.16 1.20
C GLN A 40 1.63 -11.12 -0.12
N ASN A 41 1.47 -12.26 -0.80
CA ASN A 41 0.70 -12.37 -2.04
C ASN A 41 -0.81 -12.16 -1.80
N GLN A 42 -1.35 -12.71 -0.72
CA GLN A 42 -2.75 -12.50 -0.35
C GLN A 42 -3.00 -11.04 0.04
N LEU A 43 -2.08 -10.43 0.80
CA LEU A 43 -2.13 -9.01 1.15
C LEU A 43 -2.07 -8.15 -0.11
N ALA A 44 -1.18 -8.47 -1.05
CA ALA A 44 -1.07 -7.75 -2.33
C ALA A 44 -2.39 -7.79 -3.14
N ARG A 45 -3.06 -8.95 -3.17
CA ARG A 45 -4.38 -9.09 -3.80
C ARG A 45 -5.46 -8.28 -3.05
N LYS A 46 -5.49 -8.35 -1.72
CA LYS A 46 -6.44 -7.60 -0.86
C LYS A 46 -6.33 -6.10 -1.11
N TYR A 47 -5.11 -5.59 -1.19
CA TYR A 47 -4.83 -4.18 -1.44
C TYR A 47 -4.61 -3.87 -2.93
N ASN A 48 -4.98 -4.76 -3.86
CA ASN A 48 -4.86 -4.60 -5.32
C ASN A 48 -3.55 -3.92 -5.78
N VAL A 49 -2.44 -4.42 -5.27
CA VAL A 49 -1.07 -4.00 -5.60
C VAL A 49 -0.21 -5.21 -5.96
N SER A 50 0.99 -4.96 -6.50
CA SER A 50 1.96 -6.02 -6.73
C SER A 50 2.65 -6.41 -5.42
N GLN A 51 3.00 -7.69 -5.28
CA GLN A 51 3.70 -8.22 -4.09
C GLN A 51 5.01 -7.48 -3.76
N PRO A 52 5.83 -6.99 -4.72
CA PRO A 52 7.00 -6.19 -4.41
C PRO A 52 6.70 -4.92 -3.60
N ILE A 53 5.53 -4.30 -3.79
CA ILE A 53 5.13 -3.10 -3.03
C ILE A 53 4.87 -3.47 -1.57
N ILE A 54 4.16 -4.57 -1.33
CA ILE A 54 3.94 -5.12 0.02
C ILE A 54 5.27 -5.49 0.68
N ASN A 55 6.19 -6.14 -0.05
CA ASN A 55 7.51 -6.49 0.46
C ASN A 55 8.31 -5.24 0.89
N MET A 56 8.25 -4.14 0.11
CA MET A 56 8.89 -2.88 0.49
C MET A 56 8.26 -2.23 1.73
N LEU A 57 6.94 -2.37 1.91
CA LEU A 57 6.23 -1.89 3.10
C LEU A 57 6.66 -2.67 4.36
N ILE A 58 6.69 -4.01 4.26
CA ILE A 58 7.06 -4.91 5.37
C ILE A 58 8.53 -4.71 5.74
N LYS A 59 9.43 -4.57 4.76
CA LYS A 59 10.85 -4.26 5.00
C LYS A 59 11.10 -2.83 5.46
N GLN A 60 10.05 -2.03 5.67
CA GLN A 60 10.13 -0.62 6.08
C GLN A 60 11.05 0.22 5.17
N LYS A 61 11.16 -0.10 3.87
CA LYS A 61 12.00 0.68 2.93
C LYS A 61 11.30 1.92 2.38
N THR A 62 10.00 2.03 2.59
CA THR A 62 9.14 3.09 2.07
C THR A 62 8.12 3.46 3.15
N TYR A 63 7.54 4.66 3.08
CA TYR A 63 6.51 5.10 4.03
C TYR A 63 7.00 5.05 5.50
N ILE A 64 8.12 5.72 5.75
CA ILE A 64 8.75 5.92 7.06
C ILE A 64 8.54 7.38 7.45
N LYS A 65 8.39 7.67 8.74
CA LYS A 65 8.25 9.02 9.28
C LYS A 65 9.60 9.69 9.44
#